data_AF-A0A2G2Z2J0-F1
#
_entry.id   AF-A0A2G2Z2J0-F1
#
_cell.length_a   1.000
_cell.length_b   1.000
_cell.length_c   1.000
_cell.angle_alpha   90.00
_cell.angle_beta   90.00
_cell.angle_gamma   90.00
#
_symmetry.space_group_name_H-M   'P 1'
#
loop_
_entity.id
_entity.type
_entity.pdbx_description
1 polymer ?
#
loop_
_entity_poly.entity_id
_entity_poly.type
_entity_poly.pdbx_seq_one_letter_code
_entity_poly.pdbx_strand_id
1 'polypeptide(L)' 'MRWIQKRGGSSYNPKTIHAYISQKCEIKVGDKVAGRHRNKGIISKILPRQDMPYLQDGRSIDMVFNPLRVPSQMNVG' A
#
# COMPACT_ATOMS: atom_id res chain seq x y z
N MET A 1 3.93 15.62 -0.65
CA MET A 1 5.01 16.63 -0.68
C MET A 1 4.40 17.97 -1.05
N ARG A 2 4.23 18.89 -0.10
CA ARG A 2 3.66 20.22 -0.34
C ARG A 2 4.77 21.25 -0.14
N TRP A 3 5.10 21.99 -1.18
CA TRP A 3 6.09 23.07 -1.09
C TRP A 3 5.40 24.32 -0.55
N ILE A 4 5.91 24.85 0.56
CA ILE A 4 5.50 26.14 1.09
C ILE A 4 6.60 27.13 0.69
N GLN A 5 6.33 27.97 -0.31
CA GLN A 5 7.20 29.11 -0.61
C GLN A 5 6.71 30.31 0.20
N LYS A 6 7.55 30.84 1.09
CA LYS A 6 7.31 32.17 1.66
C LYS A 6 7.67 33.22 0.62
N ARG A 7 6.68 34.02 0.20
CA ARG A 7 6.93 35.24 -0.59
C ARG A 7 7.48 36.31 0.35
N GLY A 8 8.74 36.67 0.18
CA GLY A 8 9.36 37.84 0.79
C GLY A 8 10.33 38.44 -0.23
N GLY A 9 10.05 39.66 -0.68
CA GLY A 9 10.86 40.38 -1.64
C GLY A 9 12.20 40.77 -1.02
N SER A 10 13.29 40.31 -1.64
CA SER A 10 14.65 40.80 -1.43
C SER A 10 15.53 40.27 -2.55
N SER A 11 16.27 41.16 -3.21
CA SER A 11 17.28 40.86 -4.22
C SER A 11 18.49 40.20 -3.53
N TYR A 12 18.36 38.92 -3.21
CA TYR A 12 19.43 38.05 -2.77
C TYR A 12 19.28 36.80 -3.61
N ASN A 13 20.30 36.40 -4.38
CA ASN A 13 20.32 35.09 -5.05
C ASN A 13 20.19 34.01 -3.97
N PRO A 14 19.00 33.45 -3.70
CA PRO A 14 18.86 32.46 -2.66
C PRO A 14 19.49 31.20 -3.23
N LYS A 15 20.61 30.77 -2.66
CA LYS A 15 21.16 29.45 -2.97
C LYS A 15 20.07 28.42 -2.63
N THR A 16 19.42 27.87 -3.65
CA THR A 16 18.36 26.88 -3.47
C THR A 16 19.00 25.57 -3.01
N ILE A 17 18.60 25.08 -1.84
CA ILE A 17 19.03 23.78 -1.32
C ILE A 17 17.87 22.81 -1.50
N HIS A 18 18.11 21.73 -2.24
CA HIS A 18 17.18 20.62 -2.38
C HIS A 18 17.53 19.53 -1.36
N ALA A 19 16.63 19.27 -0.42
CA ALA A 19 16.74 18.16 0.51
C ALA A 19 15.73 17.07 0.12
N TYR A 20 16.23 15.84 -0.05
CA TYR A 20 15.41 14.66 -0.33
C TYR A 20 15.41 13.78 0.92
N ILE A 21 14.21 13.50 1.44
CA ILE A 21 14.04 12.59 2.57
C ILE A 21 13.34 11.34 2.04
N SER A 22 14.01 10.20 2.16
CA SER A 22 13.41 8.89 1.86
C SER A 22 12.81 8.31 3.14
N GLN A 23 11.62 7.73 3.02
CA GLN A 23 10.96 7.00 4.09
C GLN A 23 10.54 5.63 3.56
N LYS A 24 10.86 4.58 4.30
CA LYS A 24 10.36 3.23 4.01
C LYS A 24 8.98 3.09 4.65
N CYS A 25 7.94 3.02 3.83
CA CYS A 25 6.58 2.77 4.30
C CYS A 25 6.34 1.26 4.42
N GLU A 26 6.06 0.81 5.63
CA GLU A 26 5.61 -0.56 5.88
C GLU A 26 4.11 -0.69 5.65
N ILE A 27 3.66 -1.89 5.31
CA ILE A 27 2.26 -2.23 5.08
C ILE A 27 1.49 -2.17 6.40
N LYS A 28 0.34 -1.50 6.39
CA LYS A 28 -0.52 -1.32 7.57
C LYS A 28 -1.97 -1.67 7.27
N VAL A 29 -2.72 -1.95 8.33
CA VAL A 29 -4.18 -2.07 8.25
C VAL A 29 -4.76 -0.75 7.72
N GLY A 30 -5.69 -0.84 6.78
CA GLY A 30 -6.23 0.33 6.09
C GLY A 30 -5.56 0.66 4.75
N ASP A 31 -4.41 0.07 4.45
CA ASP A 31 -3.77 0.26 3.14
C ASP A 31 -4.60 -0.36 2.02
N LYS A 32 -4.62 0.32 0.88
CA LYS A 32 -5.33 -0.13 -0.32
C LYS A 32 -4.43 -1.00 -1.18
N VAL A 33 -4.92 -2.19 -1.50
CA VAL A 33 -4.27 -3.17 -2.37
C VAL A 33 -5.12 -3.42 -3.62
N ALA A 34 -4.47 -3.70 -4.74
CA ALA A 34 -5.15 -4.03 -5.99
C ALA A 34 -4.41 -5.16 -6.72
N GLY A 35 -5.17 -6.13 -7.21
CA GLY A 35 -4.70 -7.18 -8.10
C GLY A 35 -4.70 -6.74 -9.56
N ARG A 36 -4.18 -7.61 -10.43
CA ARG A 36 -4.08 -7.35 -11.89
C ARG A 36 -5.42 -7.46 -12.61
N HIS A 37 -6.35 -8.27 -12.09
CA HIS A 37 -7.68 -8.47 -12.64
C HIS A 37 -8.72 -7.52 -12.02
N ARG A 38 -8.38 -6.23 -11.88
CA ARG A 38 -9.27 -5.16 -11.37
C ARG A 38 -9.87 -5.40 -9.95
N ASN A 39 -9.43 -6.42 -9.23
CA ASN A 39 -9.82 -6.68 -7.84
C ASN A 39 -9.13 -5.68 -6.89
N LYS A 40 -9.91 -4.84 -6.20
CA LYS A 40 -9.41 -3.85 -5.22
C LYS A 40 -9.89 -4.19 -3.81
N GLY A 41 -9.01 -4.08 -2.82
CA GLY A 41 -9.31 -4.35 -1.41
C GLY A 41 -8.59 -3.38 -0.47
N ILE A 42 -9.05 -3.34 0.77
CA ILE A 42 -8.37 -2.67 1.89
C ILE A 42 -7.89 -3.78 2.83
N ILE A 43 -6.67 -3.66 3.38
CA ILE A 43 -6.16 -4.60 4.37
C ILE A 43 -7.00 -4.47 5.64
N SER A 44 -7.72 -5.53 6.00
CA SER A 44 -8.60 -5.55 7.17
C SER A 44 -7.88 -5.94 8.47
N LYS A 45 -6.98 -6.92 8.39
CA LYS A 45 -6.21 -7.43 9.53
C LYS A 45 -4.89 -8.05 9.05
N ILE A 46 -3.84 -7.89 9.85
CA ILE A 46 -2.56 -8.58 9.68
C ILE A 46 -2.49 -9.64 10.77
N LEU A 47 -2.39 -10.91 10.37
CA LEU A 47 -2.38 -12.06 11.29
C LEU A 47 -0.96 -12.60 11.48
N PRO A 48 -0.65 -13.19 12.65
CA PRO A 48 0.57 -13.96 12.82
C PRO A 48 0.50 -15.23 11.96
N ARG A 49 1.67 -15.79 11.57
CA ARG A 49 1.74 -16.92 10.63
C ARG A 49 1.02 -18.18 11.14
N GLN A 50 0.95 -18.34 12.47
CA GLN A 50 0.32 -19.44 13.18
C GLN A 50 -1.20 -19.51 12.98
N ASP A 51 -1.83 -18.35 12.77
CA ASP A 51 -3.28 -18.26 12.59
C ASP A 51 -3.70 -18.36 11.12
N MET A 52 -2.72 -18.43 10.19
CA MET A 52 -2.99 -18.52 8.77
C MET A 52 -3.28 -19.97 8.35
N PRO A 53 -4.16 -20.20 7.37
CA PRO A 53 -4.33 -21.52 6.78
C PRO A 53 -3.02 -22.07 6.22
N TYR A 54 -2.85 -23.38 6.35
CA TYR A 54 -1.65 -24.11 5.89
C TYR A 54 -1.98 -25.03 4.72
N LEU A 55 -1.03 -25.14 3.79
CA LEU A 55 -1.05 -26.15 2.75
C LEU A 55 -0.68 -27.52 3.33
N GLN A 56 -0.91 -28.58 2.54
CA GLN A 56 -0.55 -29.96 2.91
C GLN A 56 0.96 -30.14 3.12
N ASP A 57 1.80 -29.29 2.54
CA ASP A 57 3.25 -29.25 2.74
C ASP A 57 3.69 -28.43 3.96
N GLY A 58 2.73 -27.90 4.74
CA GLY A 58 2.98 -27.11 5.94
C GLY A 58 3.27 -25.63 5.72
N ARG A 59 3.20 -25.12 4.48
CA ARG A 59 3.41 -23.67 4.22
C ARG A 59 2.17 -22.85 4.56
N SER A 60 2.36 -21.74 5.27
CA SER A 60 1.29 -20.76 5.56
C SER A 60 0.95 -19.95 4.31
N ILE A 61 -0.33 -19.66 4.08
CA ILE A 61 -0.79 -18.71 3.05
C ILE A 61 -0.37 -17.28 3.42
N ASP A 62 -0.02 -16.45 2.43
CA ASP A 62 0.35 -15.04 2.66
C ASP A 62 -0.85 -14.07 2.66
N MET A 63 -1.90 -14.34 1.88
CA MET A 63 -3.10 -13.50 1.80
C MET A 63 -4.36 -14.32 1.50
N VAL A 64 -5.47 -13.97 2.14
CA VAL A 64 -6.78 -14.61 1.92
C VAL A 64 -7.76 -13.58 1.33
N PHE A 65 -8.46 -13.96 0.27
CA PHE A 65 -9.47 -13.13 -0.39
C PHE A 65 -10.88 -13.70 -0.18
N ASN A 66 -11.88 -12.83 -0.23
CA ASN A 66 -13.28 -13.26 -0.24
C ASN A 66 -13.64 -13.80 -1.64
N PRO A 67 -14.03 -15.09 -1.77
CA PRO A 67 -14.38 -15.69 -3.06
C PRO A 67 -15.61 -15.05 -3.71
N LEU A 68 -16.52 -14.44 -2.94
CA LEU A 68 -17.75 -13.84 -3.48
C LEU A 68 -17.50 -12.62 -4.39
N ARG A 69 -16.30 -12.03 -4.34
CA ARG A 69 -15.93 -10.92 -5.22
C ARG A 69 -15.75 -11.33 -6.67
N VAL A 70 -15.45 -12.61 -6.93
CA VAL A 70 -15.16 -13.12 -8.27
C VAL A 70 -16.44 -13.29 -9.11
N PRO A 71 -17.49 -14.02 -8.67
CA PRO A 71 -18.74 -14.13 -9.42
C PRO A 71 -19.44 -12.80 -9.60
N SER A 72 -19.41 -11.94 -8.58
CA SER A 72 -20.07 -10.62 -8.63
C SER A 72 -19.50 -9.71 -9.71
N GLN A 73 -18.22 -9.87 -10.08
CA GLN A 73 -17.58 -9.06 -11.13
C GLN A 73 -17.39 -9.83 -12.43
N MET A 74 -17.70 -11.13 -12.43
CA MET A 74 -17.47 -12.06 -13.54
C MET A 74 -15.99 -12.06 -14.00
N ASN A 75 -15.08 -11.98 -13.02
CA ASN A 75 -13.64 -11.88 -13.20
C ASN A 75 -12.99 -13.27 -13.16
N VAL A 76 -12.99 -14.02 -14.27
CA VAL A 76 -12.56 -15.45 -14.30
C VAL A 76 -11.06 -15.63 -14.61
N GLY A 77 -10.36 -14.55 -15.00
CA GLY A 77 -8.97 -14.61 -15.47
C GLY A 77 -7.95 -14.03 -14.50
#